data_AF-A0A1Q6XGU0-F1
#
_entry.id   AF-A0A1Q6XGU0-F1
#
_cell.length_a   1.000
_cell.length_b   1.000
_cell.length_c   1.000
_cell.angle_alpha   90.00
_cell.angle_beta   90.00
_cell.angle_gamma   90.00
#
_symmetry.space_group_name_H-M   'P 1'
#
loop_
_entity.id
_entity.type
_entity.pdbx_description
1 polymer ?
#
loop_
_entity_poly.entity_id
_entity_poly.type
_entity_poly.pdbx_seq_one_letter_code
_entity_poly.pdbx_strand_id
1 'polypeptide(L)'
;MHIPGFGVRPPDNTFVRPFHPFRGLSFPKCCEPGATLLYYNASVKFILREFKREDFGILWDIDQKCFPPGISYSRLELAAYIRRRGSLTLVAESADARREAAGPAILAFIVAEVDRRGIGHIITIDVVPDARRFGIGSSLLDAADNLGALAFYKRRGYFLETTVSHYYSNGVDALILRKDLLPQAKSR
;
A
#
# COMPACT_ATOMS: atom_id res chain seq x y z
N MET A 1 -23.30 -64.07 -1.39
CA MET A 1 -22.74 -63.80 -2.74
C MET A 1 -22.19 -62.38 -2.72
N HIS A 2 -20.87 -62.26 -2.86
CA HIS A 2 -20.10 -61.02 -2.74
C HIS A 2 -19.07 -61.02 -3.87
N ILE A 3 -19.21 -60.16 -4.88
CA ILE A 3 -18.17 -59.80 -5.87
C ILE A 3 -18.50 -58.40 -6.47
N PRO A 4 -17.55 -57.63 -7.06
CA PRO A 4 -17.00 -56.40 -6.48
C PRO A 4 -17.11 -55.17 -7.41
N GLY A 5 -16.59 -54.03 -6.95
CA GLY A 5 -16.71 -52.71 -7.58
C GLY A 5 -15.99 -52.50 -8.91
N PHE A 6 -16.48 -51.49 -9.64
CA PHE A 6 -15.79 -50.80 -10.72
C PHE A 6 -16.02 -49.29 -10.54
N GLY A 7 -14.94 -48.56 -10.29
CA GLY A 7 -14.91 -47.11 -10.32
C GLY A 7 -14.86 -46.62 -11.77
N VAL A 8 -15.65 -45.59 -12.08
CA VAL A 8 -15.56 -44.85 -13.33
C VAL A 8 -15.35 -43.37 -12.97
N ARG A 9 -14.20 -42.84 -13.39
CA ARG A 9 -13.76 -41.44 -13.23
C ARG A 9 -14.69 -40.48 -13.99
N PRO A 10 -14.97 -39.28 -13.46
CA PRO A 10 -15.41 -38.17 -14.28
C PRO A 10 -14.24 -37.56 -15.10
N PRO A 11 -14.52 -36.94 -16.25
CA PRO A 11 -13.52 -36.53 -17.23
C PRO A 11 -12.82 -35.21 -16.86
N ASP A 12 -11.61 -35.10 -17.41
CA ASP A 12 -10.66 -34.00 -17.41
C ASP A 12 -11.17 -32.61 -17.01
N ASN A 13 -10.73 -32.18 -15.83
CA ASN A 13 -10.68 -30.79 -15.44
C ASN A 13 -9.47 -30.16 -16.17
N THR A 14 -9.68 -29.57 -17.34
CA THR A 14 -8.69 -28.73 -18.02
C THR A 14 -8.39 -27.51 -17.15
N PHE A 15 -7.41 -27.70 -16.27
CA PHE A 15 -6.79 -26.67 -15.46
C PHE A 15 -6.09 -25.69 -16.41
N VAL A 16 -6.69 -24.52 -16.59
CA VAL A 16 -6.01 -23.37 -17.23
C VAL A 16 -4.81 -23.04 -16.34
N ARG A 17 -3.61 -23.36 -16.82
CA ARG A 17 -2.37 -23.14 -16.08
C ARG A 17 -2.17 -21.63 -15.87
N PRO A 18 -1.93 -21.15 -14.64
CA PRO A 18 -1.43 -19.80 -14.46
C PRO A 18 -0.04 -19.69 -15.10
N PHE A 19 0.16 -18.61 -15.85
CA PHE A 19 1.42 -18.28 -16.50
C PHE A 19 2.47 -17.94 -15.43
N HIS A 20 3.41 -18.85 -15.19
CA HIS A 20 4.55 -18.64 -14.29
C HIS A 20 5.78 -18.21 -15.09
N PRO A 21 6.31 -16.98 -14.95
CA PRO A 21 7.52 -16.57 -15.64
C PRO A 21 8.77 -16.87 -14.80
N PHE A 22 8.92 -18.07 -14.23
CA PHE A 22 10.15 -18.45 -13.53
C PHE A 22 10.39 -19.96 -13.65
N ARG A 23 11.13 -20.39 -14.68
CA ARG A 23 11.82 -21.69 -14.67
C ARG A 23 13.14 -21.49 -13.92
N GLY A 24 13.37 -22.23 -12.84
CA GLY A 24 14.74 -22.47 -12.36
C GLY A 24 15.04 -22.40 -10.86
N LEU A 25 14.07 -22.23 -9.96
CA LEU A 25 14.34 -22.30 -8.51
C LEU A 25 13.53 -23.44 -7.89
N SER A 26 14.23 -24.35 -7.20
CA SER A 26 13.63 -25.45 -6.45
C SER A 26 12.82 -24.89 -5.28
N PHE A 27 11.50 -25.07 -5.31
CA PHE A 27 10.64 -24.80 -4.17
C PHE A 27 10.86 -25.88 -3.10
N PRO A 28 11.13 -25.54 -1.83
CA PRO A 28 11.04 -26.52 -0.77
C PRO A 28 9.56 -26.92 -0.60
N LYS A 29 9.32 -28.23 -0.46
CA LYS A 29 8.00 -28.81 -0.20
C LYS A 29 7.44 -28.21 1.10
N CYS A 30 6.19 -27.76 1.06
CA CYS A 30 5.46 -27.32 2.23
C CYS A 30 5.29 -28.46 3.23
N CYS A 31 5.51 -28.14 4.52
CA CYS A 31 4.84 -28.63 5.75
C CYS A 31 5.85 -28.91 6.87
N GLU A 32 6.22 -27.86 7.61
CA GLU A 32 6.60 -27.99 9.03
C GLU A 32 5.81 -26.96 9.87
N PRO A 33 5.06 -27.37 10.91
CA PRO A 33 4.43 -26.46 11.86
C PRO A 33 5.52 -25.86 12.75
N GLY A 34 5.80 -24.58 12.58
CA GLY A 34 6.84 -23.86 13.34
C GLY A 34 7.80 -23.02 12.48
N ALA A 35 7.70 -23.09 11.16
CA ALA A 35 8.49 -22.23 10.27
C ALA A 35 7.94 -20.80 10.29
N THR A 36 8.61 -19.91 11.01
CA THR A 36 8.47 -18.46 10.88
C THR A 36 8.56 -18.09 9.40
N LEU A 37 7.51 -17.47 8.87
CA LEU A 37 7.35 -17.12 7.46
C LEU A 37 8.26 -15.92 7.11
N LEU A 38 9.57 -16.17 7.12
CA LEU A 38 10.64 -15.20 6.83
C LEU A 38 10.84 -15.01 5.31
N TYR A 39 9.79 -14.84 4.51
CA TYR A 39 9.98 -14.61 3.08
C TYR A 39 8.86 -13.74 2.49
N TYR A 40 9.03 -12.41 2.57
CA TYR A 40 8.71 -11.45 1.49
C TYR A 40 9.21 -10.03 1.84
N ASN A 41 10.54 -9.84 1.91
CA ASN A 41 11.28 -8.55 1.88
C ASN A 41 11.78 -7.97 3.22
N ALA A 42 13.09 -8.08 3.44
CA ALA A 42 13.74 -7.69 4.70
C ALA A 42 14.67 -6.46 4.62
N SER A 43 14.49 -5.48 3.72
CA SER A 43 15.51 -4.40 3.63
C SER A 43 15.04 -2.96 3.42
N VAL A 44 13.74 -2.67 3.27
CA VAL A 44 13.27 -1.28 3.20
C VAL A 44 12.32 -1.01 4.36
N LYS A 45 12.78 -0.24 5.35
CA LYS A 45 11.94 0.25 6.45
C LYS A 45 11.26 1.55 6.02
N PHE A 46 9.96 1.64 6.22
CA PHE A 46 9.18 2.83 5.89
C PHE A 46 8.04 3.05 6.90
N ILE A 47 7.52 4.27 6.92
CA ILE A 47 6.30 4.66 7.63
C ILE A 47 5.30 5.23 6.64
N LEU A 48 4.00 4.98 6.86
CA LEU A 48 2.96 5.67 6.12
C LEU A 48 2.50 6.91 6.87
N ARG A 49 2.40 8.02 6.15
CA ARG A 49 1.83 9.26 6.68
C ARG A 49 0.99 9.98 5.63
N GLU A 50 0.26 10.99 6.07
CA GLU A 50 -0.43 11.89 5.17
C GLU A 50 0.55 12.73 4.35
N PHE A 51 0.14 12.98 3.11
CA PHE A 51 0.76 13.96 2.23
C PHE A 51 0.77 15.37 2.84
N LYS A 52 1.89 16.06 2.71
CA LYS A 52 2.07 17.47 3.02
C LYS A 52 2.35 18.25 1.73
N ARG A 53 2.01 19.54 1.68
CA ARG A 53 2.15 20.35 0.45
C ARG A 53 3.58 20.40 -0.07
N GLU A 54 4.56 20.32 0.83
CA GLU A 54 5.98 20.36 0.54
C GLU A 54 6.45 19.07 -0.18
N ASP A 55 5.73 17.96 0.00
CA ASP A 55 6.03 16.69 -0.67
C ASP A 55 5.69 16.71 -2.17
N PHE A 56 4.88 17.69 -2.63
CA PHE A 56 4.29 17.68 -3.97
C PHE A 56 5.32 17.52 -5.10
N GLY A 57 6.46 18.22 -4.97
CA GLY A 57 7.54 18.10 -5.95
C GLY A 57 8.08 16.68 -6.04
N ILE A 58 8.22 15.99 -4.90
CA ILE A 58 8.73 14.63 -4.81
C ILE A 58 7.72 13.65 -5.41
N LEU A 59 6.43 13.79 -5.11
CA LEU A 59 5.38 12.93 -5.68
C LEU A 59 5.34 13.02 -7.20
N TRP A 60 5.41 14.25 -7.73
CA TRP A 60 5.46 14.45 -9.18
C TRP A 60 6.70 13.80 -9.79
N ASP A 61 7.88 13.96 -9.19
CA ASP A 61 9.10 13.30 -9.64
C ASP A 61 9.00 11.76 -9.60
N ILE A 62 8.31 11.19 -8.61
CA ILE A 62 8.09 9.74 -8.52
C ILE A 62 7.20 9.27 -9.66
N ASP A 63 6.10 9.97 -9.95
CA ASP A 63 5.20 9.67 -11.07
C ASP A 63 5.94 9.70 -12.43
N GLN A 64 6.77 10.72 -12.66
CA GLN A 64 7.61 10.80 -13.86
C GLN A 64 8.63 9.65 -13.99
N LYS A 65 9.10 9.08 -12.87
CA LYS A 65 10.00 7.92 -12.86
C LYS A 65 9.25 6.61 -13.03
N CYS A 66 7.99 6.55 -12.62
CA CYS A 66 7.20 5.32 -12.69
C CYS A 66 6.64 5.07 -14.09
N PHE A 67 6.36 6.14 -14.84
CA PHE A 67 5.75 6.06 -16.16
C PHE A 67 6.50 6.90 -17.21
N PRO A 68 6.50 6.47 -18.49
CA PRO A 68 7.04 7.27 -19.57
C PRO A 68 6.21 8.54 -19.82
N PRO A 69 6.80 9.56 -20.49
CA PRO A 69 6.07 10.75 -20.91
C PRO A 69 4.81 10.39 -21.72
N GLY A 70 3.69 11.05 -21.43
CA GLY A 70 2.38 10.80 -22.04
C GLY A 70 1.51 9.80 -21.27
N ILE A 71 2.08 9.08 -20.31
CA ILE A 71 1.34 8.29 -19.29
C ILE A 71 1.49 8.95 -17.93
N SER A 72 2.68 9.45 -17.61
CA SER A 72 2.92 10.24 -16.39
C SER A 72 2.05 11.49 -16.37
N TYR A 73 1.57 11.87 -15.18
CA TYR A 73 0.73 13.03 -15.01
C TYR A 73 1.53 14.33 -15.16
N SER A 74 0.92 15.33 -15.79
CA SER A 74 1.43 16.69 -15.67
C SER A 74 1.31 17.19 -14.22
N ARG A 75 2.12 18.20 -13.86
CA ARG A 75 2.03 18.84 -12.54
C ARG A 75 0.61 19.33 -12.23
N LEU A 76 -0.09 19.86 -13.24
CA LEU A 76 -1.43 20.40 -13.05
C LEU A 76 -2.46 19.29 -12.78
N GLU A 77 -2.39 18.18 -13.52
CA GLU A 77 -3.28 17.03 -13.35
C GLU A 77 -3.10 16.38 -11.99
N LEU A 78 -1.86 16.05 -11.60
CA LEU A 78 -1.57 15.45 -10.31
C LEU A 78 -2.04 16.37 -9.16
N ALA A 79 -1.77 17.68 -9.26
CA ALA A 79 -2.25 18.65 -8.29
C ALA A 79 -3.79 18.76 -8.27
N ALA A 80 -4.46 18.56 -9.41
CA ALA A 80 -5.91 18.54 -9.47
C ALA A 80 -6.46 17.32 -8.72
N TYR A 81 -5.95 16.11 -8.98
CA TYR A 81 -6.36 14.89 -8.29
C TYR A 81 -6.16 14.97 -6.78
N ILE A 82 -5.00 15.43 -6.31
CA ILE A 82 -4.71 15.58 -4.88
C ILE A 82 -5.69 16.57 -4.21
N ARG A 83 -6.11 17.63 -4.91
CA ARG A 83 -7.00 18.67 -4.34
C ARG A 83 -8.48 18.34 -4.47
N ARG A 84 -8.87 17.23 -5.11
CA ARG A 84 -10.28 16.88 -5.27
C ARG A 84 -10.94 16.67 -3.91
N ARG A 85 -12.20 17.07 -3.81
CA ARG A 85 -12.97 16.82 -2.58
C ARG A 85 -13.18 15.33 -2.42
N GLY A 86 -12.78 14.77 -1.28
CA GLY A 86 -12.87 13.34 -1.02
C GLY A 86 -11.63 12.56 -1.45
N SER A 87 -10.59 13.25 -1.95
CA SER A 87 -9.28 12.64 -2.13
C SER A 87 -8.61 12.38 -0.78
N LEU A 88 -7.85 11.29 -0.75
CA LEU A 88 -6.84 11.01 0.26
C LEU A 88 -5.52 10.77 -0.47
N THR A 89 -4.46 11.36 0.04
CA THR A 89 -3.11 11.09 -0.45
C THR A 89 -2.25 10.63 0.73
N LEU A 90 -1.70 9.43 0.60
CA LEU A 90 -0.75 8.86 1.57
C LEU A 90 0.60 8.71 0.90
N VAL A 91 1.66 8.83 1.70
CA VAL A 91 3.04 8.65 1.26
C VAL A 91 3.71 7.60 2.13
N ALA A 92 4.60 6.82 1.52
CA ALA A 92 5.51 5.95 2.23
C ALA A 92 6.87 6.66 2.34
N GLU A 93 7.21 7.07 3.56
CA GLU A 93 8.49 7.72 3.87
C GLU A 93 9.49 6.69 4.38
N SER A 94 10.73 6.75 3.89
CA SER A 94 11.84 5.93 4.40
C SER A 94 12.06 6.17 5.90
N ALA A 95 12.09 5.09 6.68
CA ALA A 95 12.45 5.11 8.10
C ALA A 95 13.95 4.86 8.34
N ASP A 96 14.77 4.86 7.28
CA ASP A 96 16.22 4.76 7.38
C ASP A 96 16.85 6.11 7.74
N ALA A 97 17.34 6.20 8.98
CA ALA A 97 18.00 7.38 9.54
C ALA A 97 19.22 7.86 8.75
N ARG A 98 19.84 7.01 7.91
CA ARG A 98 20.96 7.43 7.06
C ARG A 98 20.57 8.43 5.98
N ARG A 99 19.28 8.51 5.62
CA ARG A 99 18.75 9.46 4.63
C ARG A 99 18.19 10.75 5.22
N GLU A 100 18.08 10.86 6.55
CA GLU A 100 17.49 12.02 7.26
C GLU A 100 18.23 13.35 7.01
N ALA A 101 19.52 13.29 6.59
CA ALA A 101 20.33 14.48 6.35
C ALA A 101 19.86 15.37 5.17
N ALA A 102 18.87 14.96 4.36
CA ALA A 102 18.35 15.72 3.22
C ALA A 102 16.81 15.91 3.20
N GLY A 103 16.12 15.59 4.30
CA GLY A 103 14.64 15.60 4.37
C GLY A 103 14.01 14.22 4.11
N PRO A 104 12.66 14.12 4.19
CA PRO A 104 11.94 12.85 4.12
C PRO A 104 12.11 12.21 2.73
N ALA A 105 12.85 11.10 2.66
CA ALA A 105 13.00 10.33 1.43
C ALA A 105 11.71 9.52 1.17
N ILE A 106 10.75 10.14 0.49
CA ILE A 106 9.51 9.49 0.07
C ILE A 106 9.84 8.44 -1.01
N LEU A 107 9.40 7.21 -0.78
CA LEU A 107 9.64 6.05 -1.65
C LEU A 107 8.43 5.72 -2.52
N ALA A 108 7.24 6.07 -2.06
CA ALA A 108 6.01 5.80 -2.77
C ALA A 108 4.89 6.73 -2.33
N PHE A 109 3.83 6.80 -3.13
CA PHE A 109 2.59 7.45 -2.74
C PHE A 109 1.38 6.77 -3.38
N ILE A 110 0.20 7.04 -2.82
CA ILE A 110 -1.09 6.66 -3.39
C ILE A 110 -2.02 7.87 -3.36
N VAL A 111 -2.75 8.09 -4.45
CA VAL A 111 -3.87 9.02 -4.50
C VAL A 111 -5.12 8.21 -4.71
N ALA A 112 -6.07 8.32 -3.80
CA ALA A 112 -7.38 7.68 -3.90
C ALA A 112 -8.48 8.71 -3.65
N GLU A 113 -9.67 8.47 -4.18
CA GLU A 113 -10.85 9.33 -4.02
C GLU A 113 -12.04 8.48 -3.60
N VAL A 114 -12.86 8.99 -2.67
CA VAL A 114 -14.19 8.42 -2.41
C VAL A 114 -15.24 9.34 -3.01
N ASP A 115 -16.04 8.81 -3.93
CA ASP A 115 -17.10 9.57 -4.56
C ASP A 115 -18.30 9.80 -3.61
N ARG A 116 -19.31 10.56 -4.07
CA ARG A 116 -20.50 10.87 -3.26
C ARG A 116 -21.38 9.65 -2.94
N ARG A 117 -21.19 8.53 -3.65
CA ARG A 117 -21.92 7.27 -3.46
C ARG A 117 -21.16 6.33 -2.52
N GLY A 118 -19.97 6.71 -2.05
CA GLY A 118 -19.13 5.91 -1.19
C GLY A 118 -18.24 4.92 -1.94
N ILE A 119 -18.08 5.07 -3.26
CA ILE A 119 -17.20 4.21 -4.06
C ILE A 119 -15.79 4.78 -4.02
N GLY A 120 -14.82 3.95 -3.61
CA GLY A 120 -13.40 4.28 -3.60
C GLY A 120 -12.77 4.02 -4.97
N HIS A 121 -12.07 5.01 -5.52
CA HIS A 121 -11.28 4.91 -6.74
C HIS A 121 -9.81 5.17 -6.41
N ILE A 122 -8.94 4.20 -6.72
CA ILE A 122 -7.50 4.44 -6.74
C ILE A 122 -7.18 5.19 -8.03
N ILE A 123 -6.63 6.39 -7.91
CA ILE A 123 -6.24 7.23 -9.05
C ILE A 123 -4.84 6.83 -9.51
N THR A 124 -3.88 6.76 -8.59
CA THR A 124 -2.53 6.24 -8.87
C THR A 124 -1.91 5.64 -7.62
N ILE A 125 -0.99 4.70 -7.82
CA ILE A 125 -0.11 4.13 -6.80
C ILE A 125 1.27 3.91 -7.39
N ASP A 126 2.24 4.69 -6.89
CA ASP A 126 3.56 4.78 -7.50
C ASP A 126 4.63 4.48 -6.49
N VAL A 127 5.48 3.49 -6.81
CA VAL A 127 6.62 3.07 -6.00
C VAL A 127 7.89 3.25 -6.83
N VAL A 128 8.85 4.02 -6.30
CA VAL A 128 10.13 4.23 -6.99
C VAL A 128 10.78 2.88 -7.33
N PRO A 129 11.43 2.75 -8.50
CA PRO A 129 11.98 1.47 -8.97
C PRO A 129 12.77 0.68 -7.92
N ASP A 130 13.65 1.37 -7.19
CA ASP A 130 14.55 0.78 -6.19
C ASP A 130 13.83 0.28 -4.93
N ALA A 131 12.59 0.72 -4.69
CA ALA A 131 11.76 0.32 -3.56
C ALA A 131 10.59 -0.59 -3.96
N ARG A 132 10.56 -1.06 -5.22
CA ARG A 132 9.54 -2.01 -5.69
C ARG A 132 9.78 -3.39 -5.11
N ARG A 133 8.69 -4.16 -5.02
CA ARG A 133 8.70 -5.52 -4.48
C ARG A 133 9.20 -5.58 -3.04
N PHE A 134 9.06 -4.52 -2.23
CA PHE A 134 9.32 -4.50 -0.79
C PHE A 134 8.03 -4.43 0.07
N GLY A 135 6.85 -4.65 -0.52
CA GLY A 135 5.57 -4.60 0.19
C GLY A 135 4.95 -3.19 0.35
N ILE A 136 5.69 -2.13 0.04
CA ILE A 136 5.22 -0.73 0.17
C ILE A 136 3.88 -0.47 -0.54
N GLY A 137 3.73 -0.96 -1.78
CA GLY A 137 2.50 -0.80 -2.55
C GLY A 137 1.29 -1.51 -1.92
N SER A 138 1.50 -2.70 -1.35
CA SER A 138 0.47 -3.43 -0.63
C SER A 138 0.04 -2.66 0.63
N SER A 139 0.97 -2.18 1.44
CA SER A 139 0.64 -1.40 2.64
C SER A 139 -0.10 -0.08 2.30
N LEU A 140 0.23 0.57 1.19
CA LEU A 140 -0.50 1.76 0.71
C LEU A 140 -1.94 1.41 0.28
N LEU A 141 -2.16 0.27 -0.38
CA LEU A 141 -3.49 -0.21 -0.76
C LEU A 141 -4.31 -0.57 0.48
N ASP A 142 -3.75 -1.34 1.42
CA ASP A 142 -4.44 -1.71 2.67
C ASP A 142 -4.87 -0.47 3.46
N ALA A 143 -4.03 0.57 3.48
CA ALA A 143 -4.38 1.85 4.10
C ALA A 143 -5.51 2.59 3.36
N ALA A 144 -5.56 2.49 2.02
CA ALA A 144 -6.62 3.09 1.21
C ALA A 144 -7.93 2.29 1.25
N ASP A 145 -7.91 0.98 1.52
CA ASP A 145 -9.15 0.20 1.67
C ASP A 145 -10.00 0.69 2.86
N ASN A 146 -9.40 1.40 3.81
CA ASN A 146 -10.09 1.97 4.97
C ASN A 146 -10.37 3.49 4.87
N LEU A 147 -10.48 4.02 3.65
CA LEU A 147 -10.74 5.44 3.38
C LEU A 147 -11.92 6.02 4.15
N GLY A 148 -13.03 5.28 4.25
CA GLY A 148 -14.24 5.73 4.96
C GLY A 148 -13.98 6.00 6.45
N ALA A 149 -13.28 5.08 7.13
CA ALA A 149 -12.91 5.25 8.53
C ALA A 149 -11.88 6.37 8.70
N LEU A 150 -10.87 6.44 7.82
CA LEU A 150 -9.88 7.53 7.86
C LEU A 150 -10.55 8.89 7.74
N ALA A 151 -11.47 9.06 6.79
CA ALA A 151 -12.23 10.29 6.63
C ALA A 151 -13.07 10.61 7.88
N PHE A 152 -13.65 9.61 8.53
CA PHE A 152 -14.39 9.77 9.78
C PHE A 152 -13.52 10.26 10.94
N TYR A 153 -12.37 9.63 11.16
CA TYR A 153 -11.44 10.04 12.23
C TYR A 153 -10.85 11.42 11.99
N LYS A 154 -10.49 11.74 10.73
CA LYS A 154 -10.03 13.08 10.34
C LYS A 154 -11.05 14.17 10.64
N ARG A 155 -12.33 13.95 10.30
CA ARG A 155 -13.40 14.90 10.63
C ARG A 155 -13.55 15.15 12.14
N ARG A 156 -13.06 14.23 12.98
CA ARG A 156 -13.04 14.34 14.44
C ARG A 156 -11.73 14.90 15.01
N GLY A 157 -10.82 15.36 14.15
CA GLY A 157 -9.55 15.99 14.52
C GLY A 157 -8.40 15.02 14.76
N TYR A 158 -8.50 13.78 14.28
CA TYR A 158 -7.37 12.85 14.27
C TYR A 158 -6.54 13.05 13.01
N PHE A 159 -5.25 12.76 13.08
CA PHE A 159 -4.31 12.73 11.95
C PHE A 159 -3.55 11.40 11.95
N LEU A 160 -3.19 10.91 10.76
CA LEU A 160 -2.36 9.70 10.63
C LEU A 160 -0.93 10.00 11.10
N GLU A 161 -0.48 9.24 12.10
CA GLU A 161 0.86 9.36 12.66
C GLU A 161 1.81 8.35 12.01
N THR A 162 1.44 7.07 11.97
CA THR A 162 2.29 6.00 11.43
C THR A 162 1.49 4.71 11.17
N THR A 163 2.19 3.64 10.75
CA THR A 163 1.70 2.26 10.67
C THR A 163 2.43 1.35 11.65
N VAL A 164 1.71 0.37 12.22
CA VAL A 164 2.29 -0.75 12.96
C VAL A 164 2.11 -2.01 12.13
N SER A 165 3.23 -2.64 11.78
CA SER A 165 3.22 -3.82 10.93
C SER A 165 2.61 -5.04 11.65
N HIS A 166 1.77 -5.79 10.94
CA HIS A 166 1.17 -7.04 11.42
C HIS A 166 0.50 -6.93 12.80
N TYR A 167 -0.13 -5.79 13.07
CA TYR A 167 -0.81 -5.55 14.34
C TYR A 167 -1.97 -6.54 14.57
N TYR A 168 -2.71 -6.85 13.49
CA TYR A 168 -3.78 -7.83 13.53
C TYR A 168 -3.24 -9.25 13.30
N SER A 169 -3.86 -10.23 13.95
CA SER A 169 -3.47 -11.65 13.87
C SER A 169 -3.57 -12.25 12.46
N ASN A 170 -4.28 -11.59 11.54
CA ASN A 170 -4.37 -11.95 10.12
C ASN A 170 -3.25 -11.35 9.27
N GLY A 171 -2.28 -10.66 9.88
CA GLY A 171 -1.13 -10.06 9.19
C GLY A 171 -1.38 -8.67 8.60
N VAL A 172 -2.55 -8.07 8.80
CA VAL A 172 -2.85 -6.70 8.33
C VAL A 172 -2.18 -5.66 9.23
N ASP A 173 -1.61 -4.63 8.61
CA ASP A 173 -0.99 -3.49 9.31
C ASP A 173 -2.07 -2.59 9.95
N ALA A 174 -1.76 -1.96 11.09
CA ALA A 174 -2.65 -0.96 11.72
C ALA A 174 -2.19 0.46 11.43
N LEU A 175 -3.14 1.35 11.15
CA LEU A 175 -2.92 2.80 11.11
C LEU A 175 -3.01 3.38 12.52
N ILE A 176 -1.97 4.07 12.96
CA ILE A 176 -1.95 4.80 14.23
C ILE A 176 -2.44 6.22 13.97
N LEU A 177 -3.57 6.55 14.60
CA LEU A 177 -4.20 7.86 14.51
C LEU A 177 -4.01 8.61 15.82
N ARG A 178 -3.52 9.85 15.72
CA ARG A 178 -3.29 10.73 16.87
C ARG A 178 -4.26 11.90 16.85
N LYS A 179 -4.65 12.38 18.03
CA LYS A 179 -5.39 13.63 18.20
C LYS A 179 -4.80 14.40 19.36
N ASP A 180 -4.50 15.66 19.14
CA ASP A 180 -4.09 16.54 20.22
C ASP A 180 -5.34 17.00 21.00
N LEU A 181 -5.36 16.71 22.30
CA LEU A 181 -6.51 16.99 23.18
C LEU A 181 -6.39 18.34 23.91
N LEU A 182 -5.20 18.96 23.89
CA LEU A 182 -4.97 20.26 24.48
C LEU A 182 -5.27 21.36 23.45
N PRO A 183 -5.97 22.45 23.82
CA PRO A 183 -6.18 23.57 22.92
C PRO A 183 -4.82 24.17 22.50
N GLN A 184 -4.58 24.30 21.20
CA GLN A 184 -3.46 25.11 20.74
C GLN A 184 -3.72 26.55 21.20
N ALA A 185 -2.85 27.08 22.05
CA ALA A 185 -2.92 28.47 22.48
C ALA A 185 -2.86 29.36 21.25
N LYS A 186 -3.94 30.10 20.98
CA LYS A 186 -3.96 31.09 19.91
C LYS A 186 -2.94 32.18 20.24
N SER A 187 -1.83 32.25 19.52
CA SER A 187 -1.00 33.46 19.52
C SER A 187 -1.82 34.58 18.89
N ARG A 188 -2.05 35.64 19.67
CA ARG A 188 -2.67 36.89 19.21
C ARG A 188 -1.80 37.60 18.18
#